data_AF-A0AAW6RPI7-F1
#
_entry.id   AF-A0AAW6RPI7-F1
#
_cell.length_a   1.000
_cell.length_b   1.000
_cell.length_c   1.000
_cell.angle_alpha   90.00
_cell.angle_beta   90.00
_cell.angle_gamma   90.00
#
_symmetry.space_group_name_H-M   'P 1'
#
loop_
_entity.id
_entity.type
_entity.pdbx_description
1 polymer ?
#
loop_
_entity_poly.entity_id
_entity_poly.type
_entity_poly.pdbx_seq_one_letter_code
_entity_poly.pdbx_strand_id
1 'polypeptide(L)'
;AVNAGKEVTVHEKSINKHGWKGFGYIVIDPETGAGAYLIEGSGNGAWLAGLIFGVLLGLEFSIFVASAALAAIGPSIVIALVSALAIVITTAIAAVVLHSYQLDKKAGECFLGGLAFGLNSAALKVPAIIMLLLNIFIETSIETRGWQACSRE
;
A
#
# COMPACT_ATOMS: atom_id res chain seq x y z
N ALA A 1 -0.93 -25.69 1.59
CA ALA A 1 -0.22 -26.38 0.48
C ALA A 1 -0.33 -27.90 0.62
N VAL A 2 0.26 -28.51 1.65
CA VAL A 2 0.20 -29.98 1.86
C VAL A 2 -1.23 -30.50 1.98
N ASN A 3 -2.09 -29.85 2.79
CA ASN A 3 -3.52 -30.21 2.90
C ASN A 3 -4.32 -30.08 1.59
N ALA A 4 -3.77 -29.39 0.58
CA ALA A 4 -4.37 -29.23 -0.74
C ALA A 4 -3.78 -30.21 -1.77
N GLY A 5 -3.08 -31.26 -1.32
CA GLY A 5 -2.50 -32.30 -2.19
C GLY A 5 -1.24 -31.88 -2.95
N LYS A 6 -0.62 -30.75 -2.59
CA LYS A 6 0.62 -30.27 -3.22
C LYS A 6 1.85 -30.87 -2.55
N GLU A 7 2.87 -31.17 -3.34
CA GLU A 7 4.18 -31.57 -2.84
C GLU A 7 4.94 -30.33 -2.40
N VAL A 8 5.49 -30.33 -1.18
CA VAL A 8 6.22 -29.17 -0.64
C VAL A 8 7.62 -29.61 -0.22
N THR A 9 8.64 -29.03 -0.86
CA THR A 9 10.04 -29.21 -0.51
C THR A 9 10.52 -27.99 0.26
N VAL A 10 11.16 -28.21 1.41
CA VAL A 10 11.65 -27.16 2.31
C VAL A 10 13.08 -27.48 2.75
N HIS A 11 13.85 -26.46 3.12
CA HIS A 11 15.15 -26.66 3.74
C HIS A 11 15.01 -27.36 5.11
N GLU A 12 15.94 -28.27 5.42
CA GLU A 12 15.97 -28.99 6.70
C GLU A 12 16.14 -28.06 7.92
N LYS A 13 16.83 -26.93 7.72
CA LYS A 13 17.07 -25.91 8.75
C LYS A 13 16.79 -24.53 8.20
N SER A 14 16.40 -23.60 9.09
CA SER A 14 16.17 -22.20 8.72
C SER A 14 17.45 -21.59 8.15
N ILE A 15 17.34 -20.88 7.04
CA ILE A 15 18.44 -20.11 6.49
C ILE A 15 18.59 -18.83 7.32
N ASN A 16 19.82 -18.48 7.66
CA ASN A 16 20.15 -17.19 8.27
C ASN A 16 21.21 -16.51 7.41
N LYS A 17 20.83 -15.43 6.73
CA LYS A 17 21.72 -14.72 5.80
C LYS A 17 21.33 -13.25 5.71
N HIS A 18 22.30 -12.35 5.88
CA HIS A 18 22.11 -10.88 5.83
C HIS A 18 20.95 -10.36 6.71
N GLY A 19 20.78 -10.90 7.92
CA GLY A 19 19.74 -10.46 8.85
C GLY A 19 18.33 -11.01 8.56
N TRP A 20 18.13 -11.71 7.43
CA TRP A 20 16.92 -12.49 7.18
C TRP A 20 17.08 -13.90 7.76
N LYS A 21 16.04 -14.37 8.47
CA LYS A 21 15.94 -15.72 9.00
C LYS A 21 14.59 -16.32 8.58
N GLY A 22 14.63 -17.44 7.85
CA GLY A 22 13.40 -18.12 7.44
C GLY A 22 13.64 -19.35 6.58
N PHE A 23 12.56 -19.87 6.01
CA PHE A 23 12.53 -21.01 5.11
C PHE A 23 12.16 -20.58 3.69
N GLY A 24 12.67 -21.33 2.71
CA GLY A 24 12.15 -21.32 1.35
C GLY A 24 11.34 -22.59 1.11
N TYR A 25 10.20 -22.47 0.43
CA TYR A 25 9.33 -23.57 0.06
C TYR A 25 9.23 -23.66 -1.46
N ILE A 26 9.42 -24.85 -2.01
CA ILE A 26 9.04 -25.18 -3.37
C ILE A 26 7.74 -25.97 -3.27
N VAL A 27 6.64 -25.43 -3.80
CA VAL A 27 5.33 -26.07 -3.83
C VAL A 27 5.07 -26.53 -5.26
N ILE A 28 4.93 -27.83 -5.47
CA ILE A 28 4.65 -28.44 -6.78
C ILE A 28 3.24 -29.04 -6.77
N ASP A 29 2.51 -28.78 -7.84
CA ASP A 29 1.28 -29.48 -8.18
C ASP A 29 1.60 -30.79 -8.91
N PRO A 30 1.41 -31.97 -8.29
CA PRO A 30 1.77 -33.24 -8.91
C PRO A 30 0.91 -33.56 -10.14
N GLU A 31 -0.29 -32.98 -10.25
CA GLU A 31 -1.21 -33.25 -11.37
C GLU A 31 -0.84 -32.44 -12.62
N THR A 32 -0.38 -31.20 -12.45
CA THR A 32 -0.11 -30.27 -13.56
C THR A 32 1.37 -30.01 -13.79
N GLY A 33 2.22 -30.32 -12.82
CA GLY A 33 3.64 -29.93 -12.80
C GLY A 33 3.87 -28.45 -12.46
N ALA A 34 2.82 -27.67 -12.18
CA ALA A 34 2.96 -26.26 -11.83
C ALA A 34 3.68 -26.08 -10.49
N GLY A 35 4.67 -25.18 -10.44
CA GLY A 35 5.49 -24.94 -9.26
C GLY A 35 5.46 -23.49 -8.80
N ALA A 36 5.48 -23.28 -7.49
CA ALA A 36 5.69 -21.97 -6.87
C ALA A 36 6.88 -22.03 -5.90
N TYR A 37 7.74 -21.01 -5.96
CA TYR A 37 8.79 -20.80 -4.97
C TYR A 37 8.34 -19.70 -4.00
N LEU A 38 8.24 -20.03 -2.72
CA LEU A 38 7.81 -19.14 -1.64
C LEU A 38 8.99 -18.92 -0.69
N ILE A 39 9.17 -17.68 -0.24
CA ILE A 39 10.17 -17.34 0.78
C ILE A 39 9.40 -16.87 2.01
N GLU A 40 9.68 -17.45 3.17
CA GLU A 40 9.13 -17.04 4.45
C GLU A 40 9.56 -15.60 4.79
N GLY A 41 8.65 -14.79 5.29
CA GLY A 41 8.91 -13.38 5.60
C GLY A 41 8.83 -12.46 4.38
N SER A 42 7.99 -12.78 3.39
CA SER A 42 7.80 -11.92 2.23
C SER A 42 6.75 -10.85 2.52
N GLY A 43 7.22 -9.65 2.85
CA GLY A 43 6.38 -8.46 2.77
C GLY A 43 5.79 -8.37 1.35
N ASN A 44 4.49 -8.59 1.24
CA ASN A 44 3.68 -8.59 0.01
C ASN A 44 3.66 -7.23 -0.75
N GLY A 45 4.47 -6.25 -0.35
CA GLY A 45 4.56 -4.92 -0.95
C GLY A 45 3.32 -4.06 -0.74
N ALA A 46 2.31 -4.53 -0.01
CA ALA A 46 1.02 -3.85 0.13
C ALA A 46 1.17 -2.45 0.75
N TRP A 47 2.07 -2.29 1.72
CA TRP A 47 2.37 -0.97 2.31
C TRP A 47 2.95 0.01 1.29
N LEU A 48 3.90 -0.43 0.45
CA LEU A 48 4.48 0.43 -0.59
C LEU A 48 3.44 0.78 -1.66
N ALA A 49 2.61 -0.19 -2.06
CA ALA A 49 1.50 0.05 -2.98
C ALA A 49 0.53 1.10 -2.41
N GLY A 50 0.14 0.93 -1.14
CA GLY A 50 -0.68 1.89 -0.41
C GLY A 50 -0.06 3.29 -0.41
N LEU A 51 1.23 3.41 -0.07
CA LEU A 51 1.96 4.67 -0.04
C LEU A 51 1.89 5.38 -1.39
N ILE A 52 2.13 4.67 -2.49
CA ILE A 52 2.08 5.24 -3.84
C ILE A 52 0.68 5.79 -4.14
N PHE A 53 -0.38 5.01 -3.89
CA PHE A 53 -1.75 5.48 -4.08
C PHE A 53 -2.07 6.70 -3.19
N GLY A 54 -1.59 6.69 -1.95
CA GLY A 54 -1.82 7.79 -1.01
C GLY A 54 -1.18 9.09 -1.47
N VAL A 55 0.07 9.04 -1.94
CA VAL A 55 0.78 10.21 -2.48
C VAL A 55 0.07 10.74 -3.72
N LEU A 56 -0.28 9.85 -4.66
CA LEU A 56 -0.97 10.25 -5.90
C LEU A 56 -2.30 10.94 -5.60
N LEU A 57 -3.13 10.34 -4.75
CA LEU A 57 -4.42 10.92 -4.36
C LEU A 57 -4.28 12.26 -3.66
N GLY A 58 -3.28 12.42 -2.79
CA GLY A 58 -3.04 13.70 -2.11
C GLY A 58 -2.59 14.82 -3.07
N LEU A 59 -1.76 14.48 -4.07
CA LEU A 59 -1.37 15.43 -5.11
C LEU A 59 -2.53 15.80 -6.03
N GLU A 60 -3.30 14.80 -6.49
CA GLU A 60 -4.49 15.01 -7.31
C GLU A 60 -5.52 15.89 -6.58
N PHE A 61 -5.75 15.62 -5.29
CA PHE A 61 -6.64 16.44 -4.46
C PHE A 61 -6.14 17.88 -4.32
N SER A 62 -4.83 18.08 -4.16
CA SER A 62 -4.23 19.42 -4.10
C SER A 62 -4.43 20.20 -5.41
N ILE A 63 -4.26 19.53 -6.56
CA ILE A 63 -4.52 20.11 -7.89
C ILE A 63 -6.00 20.43 -8.07
N PHE A 64 -6.89 19.54 -7.63
CA PHE A 64 -8.33 19.76 -7.67
C PHE A 64 -8.74 20.98 -6.86
N VAL A 65 -8.28 21.11 -5.60
CA VAL A 65 -8.59 22.26 -4.74
C VAL A 65 -8.05 23.56 -5.34
N ALA A 66 -6.81 23.56 -5.83
CA ALA A 66 -6.21 24.73 -6.46
C ALA A 66 -6.97 25.16 -7.74
N SER A 67 -7.32 24.21 -8.61
CA SER A 67 -8.06 24.52 -9.84
C SER A 67 -9.53 24.88 -9.59
N ALA A 68 -10.17 24.26 -8.61
CA ALA A 68 -11.54 24.59 -8.20
C ALA A 68 -11.65 26.01 -7.62
N ALA A 69 -10.66 26.45 -6.85
CA ALA A 69 -10.61 27.83 -6.33
C ALA A 69 -10.52 28.89 -7.44
N LEU A 70 -9.93 28.54 -8.58
CA LEU A 70 -9.85 29.41 -9.77
C LEU A 70 -10.93 29.09 -10.83
N ALA A 71 -11.91 28.21 -10.54
CA ALA A 71 -12.86 27.71 -11.55
C ALA A 71 -13.78 28.79 -12.13
N ALA A 72 -13.97 29.92 -11.43
CA ALA A 72 -14.70 31.08 -11.95
C ALA A 72 -13.93 31.83 -13.05
N ILE A 73 -12.64 31.52 -13.25
CA ILE A 73 -11.72 32.20 -14.16
C ILE A 73 -11.40 31.28 -15.34
N GLY A 74 -12.25 31.31 -16.36
CA GLY A 74 -11.98 30.72 -17.69
C GLY A 74 -11.64 29.20 -17.69
N PRO A 75 -10.54 28.76 -18.35
CA PRO A 75 -10.26 27.35 -18.63
C PRO A 75 -9.97 26.49 -17.39
N SER A 76 -9.80 27.12 -16.22
CA SER A 76 -9.52 26.45 -14.94
C SER A 76 -10.60 25.45 -14.53
N ILE A 77 -11.85 25.66 -14.96
CA ILE A 77 -12.93 24.71 -14.71
C ILE A 77 -12.71 23.35 -15.40
N VAL A 78 -12.07 23.32 -16.57
CA VAL A 78 -11.76 22.07 -17.27
C VAL A 78 -10.73 21.27 -16.48
N ILE A 79 -9.72 21.94 -15.91
CA ILE A 79 -8.69 21.31 -15.08
C ILE A 79 -9.32 20.74 -13.80
N ALA A 80 -10.25 21.47 -13.18
CA ALA A 80 -10.98 20.99 -12.00
C ALA A 80 -11.80 19.74 -12.32
N LEU A 81 -12.47 19.69 -13.47
CA LEU A 81 -13.26 18.52 -13.89
C LEU A 81 -12.36 17.32 -14.23
N VAL A 82 -11.23 17.53 -14.92
CA VAL A 82 -10.27 16.46 -15.25
C VAL A 82 -9.62 15.91 -13.99
N SER A 83 -9.21 16.76 -13.06
CA SER A 83 -8.64 16.32 -11.78
C SER A 83 -9.66 15.59 -10.91
N ALA A 84 -10.93 16.03 -10.88
CA ALA A 84 -12.00 15.29 -10.21
C ALA A 84 -12.20 13.89 -10.80
N LEU A 85 -12.17 13.75 -12.14
CA LEU A 85 -12.27 12.45 -12.80
C LEU A 85 -11.06 11.55 -12.47
N ALA A 86 -9.85 12.12 -12.47
CA ALA A 86 -8.64 11.39 -12.11
C ALA A 86 -8.73 10.82 -10.68
N ILE A 87 -9.18 11.62 -9.71
CA ILE A 87 -9.40 11.17 -8.32
C ILE A 87 -10.37 9.99 -8.27
N VAL A 88 -11.49 10.05 -9.00
CA VAL A 88 -12.47 8.95 -9.04
C VAL A 88 -11.84 7.68 -9.61
N ILE A 89 -11.02 7.79 -10.66
CA ILE A 89 -10.35 6.63 -11.27
C ILE A 89 -9.31 6.06 -10.30
N THR A 90 -8.44 6.89 -9.73
CA THR A 90 -7.38 6.45 -8.82
C THR A 90 -7.96 5.80 -7.56
N THR A 91 -9.04 6.36 -6.99
CA THR A 91 -9.74 5.75 -5.85
C THR A 91 -10.43 4.43 -6.20
N ALA A 92 -11.03 4.31 -7.39
CA ALA A 92 -11.61 3.06 -7.85
C ALA A 92 -10.55 1.96 -8.01
N ILE A 93 -9.38 2.30 -8.57
CA ILE A 93 -8.25 1.36 -8.69
C ILE A 93 -7.76 0.95 -7.30
N ALA A 94 -7.56 1.89 -6.39
CA ALA A 94 -7.15 1.60 -5.01
C ALA A 94 -8.15 0.67 -4.29
N ALA A 95 -9.46 0.84 -4.54
CA ALA A 95 -10.48 -0.04 -4.00
C ALA A 95 -10.43 -1.46 -4.60
N VAL A 96 -10.16 -1.60 -5.90
CA VAL A 96 -9.96 -2.91 -6.54
C VAL A 96 -8.72 -3.61 -6.00
N VAL A 97 -7.63 -2.87 -5.77
CA VAL A 97 -6.41 -3.39 -5.14
C VAL A 97 -6.69 -3.82 -3.69
N LEU A 98 -7.40 -3.02 -2.90
CA LEU A 98 -7.79 -3.43 -1.56
C LEU A 98 -8.69 -4.68 -1.56
N HIS A 99 -9.55 -4.82 -2.59
CA HIS A 99 -10.38 -6.00 -2.77
C HIS A 99 -9.57 -7.26 -3.15
N SER A 100 -8.45 -7.13 -3.87
CA SER A 100 -7.59 -8.28 -4.15
C SER A 100 -6.90 -8.83 -2.89
N TYR A 101 -6.78 -8.01 -1.84
CA TYR A 101 -6.26 -8.41 -0.53
C TYR A 101 -7.31 -9.07 0.40
N GLN A 102 -8.48 -9.46 -0.10
CA GLN A 102 -9.52 -10.09 0.74
C GLN A 102 -9.10 -11.44 1.37
N LEU A 103 -8.19 -12.16 0.72
CA LEU A 103 -7.68 -13.44 1.24
C LEU A 103 -6.57 -13.24 2.29
N ASP A 104 -5.97 -12.06 2.36
CA ASP A 104 -4.90 -11.70 3.28
C ASP A 104 -5.24 -10.40 4.01
N LYS A 105 -5.93 -10.53 5.14
CA LYS A 105 -6.33 -9.37 5.98
C LYS A 105 -5.15 -8.49 6.38
N LYS A 106 -3.96 -9.08 6.60
CA LYS A 106 -2.75 -8.33 6.95
C LYS A 106 -2.30 -7.47 5.76
N ALA A 107 -2.34 -8.01 4.55
CA ALA A 107 -2.05 -7.24 3.34
C ALA A 107 -2.96 -6.02 3.19
N GLY A 108 -4.26 -6.18 3.47
CA GLY A 108 -5.22 -5.08 3.45
C GLY A 108 -4.89 -3.98 4.47
N GLU A 109 -4.56 -4.36 5.71
CA GLU A 109 -4.14 -3.41 6.75
C GLU A 109 -2.83 -2.69 6.39
N CYS A 110 -1.88 -3.41 5.79
CA CYS A 110 -0.63 -2.85 5.26
C CYS A 110 -0.89 -1.81 4.16
N PHE A 111 -1.74 -2.14 3.20
CA PHE A 111 -2.13 -1.23 2.13
C PHE A 111 -2.79 0.03 2.68
N LEU A 112 -3.74 -0.10 3.61
CA LEU A 112 -4.40 1.04 4.24
C LEU A 112 -3.43 1.91 5.05
N GLY A 113 -2.47 1.29 5.74
CA GLY A 113 -1.40 2.00 6.45
C GLY A 113 -0.54 2.84 5.50
N GLY A 114 -0.13 2.27 4.37
CA GLY A 114 0.59 3.00 3.32
C GLY A 114 -0.24 4.13 2.72
N LEU A 115 -1.51 3.86 2.38
CA LEU A 115 -2.45 4.83 1.81
C LEU A 115 -2.61 6.05 2.71
N ALA A 116 -2.83 5.83 4.01
CA ALA A 116 -2.94 6.88 5.00
C ALA A 116 -1.65 7.71 5.09
N PHE A 117 -0.48 7.07 5.11
CA PHE A 117 0.80 7.76 5.14
C PHE A 117 1.00 8.64 3.89
N GLY A 118 0.77 8.06 2.70
CA GLY A 118 0.91 8.78 1.44
C GLY A 118 0.02 10.03 1.37
N LEU A 119 -1.24 9.92 1.80
CA LEU A 119 -2.19 11.04 1.84
C LEU A 119 -1.69 12.17 2.77
N ASN A 120 -1.18 11.81 3.94
CA ASN A 120 -0.64 12.78 4.89
C ASN A 120 0.62 13.49 4.37
N SER A 121 1.48 12.75 3.65
CA SER A 121 2.71 13.30 3.07
C SER A 121 2.47 14.25 1.89
N ALA A 122 1.38 14.06 1.13
CA ALA A 122 1.05 14.85 -0.06
C ALA A 122 0.11 16.03 0.22
N ALA A 123 -0.51 16.11 1.40
CA ALA A 123 -1.36 17.24 1.79
C ALA A 123 -0.53 18.53 1.97
N LEU A 124 -0.71 19.48 1.04
CA LEU A 124 -0.17 20.84 1.07
C LEU A 124 -0.52 21.52 2.42
N LYS A 125 0.46 21.72 3.32
CA LYS A 125 0.24 22.39 4.61
C LYS A 125 0.41 23.91 4.52
N VAL A 126 -0.61 24.65 4.95
CA VAL A 126 -0.52 26.03 5.44
C VAL A 126 -0.90 26.01 6.94
N PRO A 127 -0.25 26.72 7.90
CA PRO A 127 1.15 27.12 8.08
C PRO A 127 1.93 26.18 9.05
N ALA A 128 3.26 26.24 9.00
CA ALA A 128 4.14 25.07 8.99
C ALA A 128 4.76 24.57 10.32
N ILE A 129 4.24 24.86 11.52
CA ILE A 129 4.92 24.41 12.77
C ILE A 129 4.01 23.58 13.70
N ILE A 130 2.78 24.02 13.97
CA ILE A 130 1.86 23.29 14.88
C ILE A 130 1.26 22.04 14.21
N MET A 131 0.90 22.16 12.93
CA MET A 131 0.50 21.03 12.08
C MET A 131 1.65 20.10 11.69
N LEU A 132 2.91 20.55 11.85
CA LEU A 132 4.06 19.67 11.66
C LEU A 132 4.19 18.71 12.84
N LEU A 133 4.08 19.22 14.07
CA LEU A 133 4.21 18.40 15.27
C LEU A 133 3.04 17.44 15.49
N LEU A 134 1.79 17.89 15.24
CA LEU A 134 0.61 17.02 15.32
C LEU A 134 0.60 15.95 14.23
N ASN A 135 0.99 16.29 13.01
CA ASN A 135 1.08 15.28 11.95
C ASN A 135 2.26 14.35 12.14
N ILE A 136 3.44 14.81 12.59
CA ILE A 136 4.53 13.87 12.92
C ILE A 136 4.05 12.89 13.99
N PHE A 137 3.28 13.34 14.98
CA PHE A 137 2.74 12.46 16.02
C PHE A 137 1.69 11.48 15.47
N ILE A 138 0.79 11.93 14.59
CA ILE A 138 -0.22 11.08 13.95
C ILE A 138 0.43 10.12 12.94
N GLU A 139 1.32 10.61 12.08
CA GLU A 139 2.10 9.86 11.09
C GLU A 139 2.96 8.81 11.79
N THR A 140 3.76 9.16 12.79
CA THR A 140 4.54 8.16 13.55
C THR A 140 3.64 7.16 14.27
N SER A 141 2.45 7.54 14.74
CA SER A 141 1.52 6.59 15.38
C SER A 141 0.83 5.64 14.39
N ILE A 142 0.51 6.09 13.18
CA ILE A 142 -0.10 5.27 12.11
C ILE A 142 0.98 4.43 11.44
N GLU A 143 2.17 4.98 11.23
CA GLU A 143 3.32 4.32 10.63
C GLU A 143 3.87 3.24 11.55
N THR A 144 4.01 3.50 12.85
CA THR A 144 4.38 2.43 13.80
C THR A 144 3.34 1.32 13.84
N ARG A 145 2.04 1.63 13.83
CA ARG A 145 0.98 0.60 13.81
C ARG A 145 0.91 -0.16 12.50
N GLY A 146 0.98 0.52 11.36
CA GLY A 146 0.95 -0.08 10.03
C GLY A 146 2.20 -0.92 9.75
N TRP A 147 3.38 -0.40 10.08
CA TRP A 147 4.63 -1.12 9.94
C TRP A 147 4.76 -2.28 10.93
N GLN A 148 4.31 -2.15 12.19
CA GLN A 148 4.21 -3.29 13.12
C GLN A 148 3.16 -4.35 12.70
N ALA A 149 2.14 -3.97 11.94
CA ALA A 149 1.21 -4.93 11.33
C ALA A 149 1.86 -5.68 10.16
N CYS A 150 2.73 -5.02 9.38
CA CYS A 150 3.44 -5.61 8.23
C CYS A 150 4.72 -6.38 8.58
N SER A 151 5.41 -6.02 9.66
CA SER A 151 6.73 -6.57 10.02
C SER A 151 6.67 -7.78 10.96
N ARG A 152 5.48 -8.16 11.44
CA ARG A 152 5.29 -9.36 12.26
C ARG A 152 4.94 -10.56 11.37
N GLU A 153 5.99 -11.09 10.74
CA GLU A 153 6.10 -12.46 10.24
C GLU A 153 7.30 -13.14 10.89
#